data_AF-A0A389MQS7-F1
#
_entry.id   AF-A0A389MQS7-F1
#
_cell.length_a   1.000
_cell.length_b   1.000
_cell.length_c   1.000
_cell.angle_alpha   90.00
_cell.angle_beta   90.00
_cell.angle_gamma   90.00
#
_symmetry.space_group_name_H-M   'P 1'
#
loop_
_entity.id
_entity.type
_entity.pdbx_description
1 polymer ?
#
loop_
_entity_poly.entity_id
_entity_poly.type
_entity_poly.pdbx_seq_one_letter_code
_entity_poly.pdbx_strand_id
1 'polypeptide(L)' 'MSDPKIPTDDLEKANARLAAWAARSAVDSEALVERLEAMGYALRGKSEDEIAEALRHPPTRPPA' A
#
# COMPACT_ATOMS: atom_id res chain seq x y z
N MET A 1 30.86 -2.94 7.81
CA MET A 1 29.65 -2.44 8.51
C MET A 1 28.60 -3.51 8.28
N SER A 2 28.37 -4.38 9.27
CA SER A 2 27.29 -5.37 9.15
C SER A 2 25.98 -4.61 9.28
N ASP A 3 25.16 -4.63 8.24
CA ASP A 3 23.80 -4.10 8.32
C ASP A 3 23.13 -4.71 9.56
N PRO A 4 22.54 -3.89 10.45
CA PRO A 4 21.76 -4.44 11.54
C PRO A 4 20.69 -5.31 10.88
N LYS A 5 20.66 -6.60 11.22
CA LYS A 5 19.74 -7.57 10.67
C LYS A 5 18.33 -7.14 11.10
N ILE A 6 17.71 -6.23 10.34
CA ILE A 6 16.37 -5.73 10.61
C ILE A 6 15.47 -6.97 10.55
N PRO A 7 14.66 -7.26 11.58
CA PRO A 7 13.73 -8.37 11.54
C PRO A 7 12.68 -8.10 10.45
N THR A 8 12.97 -8.55 9.22
CA THR A 8 12.14 -8.29 8.03
C THR A 8 10.78 -8.98 8.12
N ASP A 9 10.68 -10.08 8.87
CA ASP A 9 9.43 -10.80 9.08
C ASP A 9 8.38 -9.94 9.80
N ASP A 10 8.80 -9.10 10.74
CA ASP A 10 7.89 -8.20 11.46
C ASP A 10 7.46 -7.03 10.57
N LEU A 11 8.36 -6.56 9.70
CA LEU A 11 8.06 -5.53 8.72
C LEU A 11 7.10 -6.01 7.65
N GLU A 12 7.29 -7.22 7.11
CA GLU A 12 6.39 -7.78 6.10
C GLU A 12 4.98 -7.99 6.67
N LYS A 13 4.87 -8.51 7.90
CA LYS A 13 3.60 -8.65 8.61
C LYS A 13 2.94 -7.31 8.90
N ALA A 14 3.72 -6.32 9.33
CA ALA A 14 3.22 -4.97 9.57
C ALA A 14 2.71 -4.35 8.27
N ASN A 15 3.47 -4.47 7.18
CA ASN A 15 3.10 -3.96 5.87
C ASN A 15 1.81 -4.62 5.36
N ALA A 16 1.66 -5.94 5.50
CA ALA A 16 0.44 -6.64 5.13
C ALA A 16 -0.79 -6.14 5.91
N ARG A 17 -0.65 -5.92 7.23
CA ARG A 17 -1.73 -5.38 8.07
C ARG A 17 -2.09 -3.94 7.71
N LEU A 18 -1.07 -3.11 7.46
CA LEU A 18 -1.25 -1.71 7.07
C LEU A 18 -1.89 -1.59 5.69
N ALA A 19 -1.48 -2.42 4.73
CA ALA A 19 -2.04 -2.47 3.39
C ALA A 19 -3.51 -2.88 3.41
N ALA A 20 -3.86 -3.92 4.19
CA ALA A 20 -5.26 -4.34 4.35
C ALA A 20 -6.12 -3.26 5.03
N TRP A 21 -5.59 -2.59 6.06
CA TRP A 21 -6.28 -1.47 6.72
C TRP A 21 -6.50 -0.28 5.76
N ALA A 22 -5.47 0.06 4.99
CA ALA A 22 -5.53 1.15 4.02
C ALA A 22 -6.50 0.82 2.87
N ALA A 23 -6.55 -0.44 2.43
CA ALA A 23 -7.49 -0.89 1.41
C ALA A 23 -8.95 -0.74 1.84
N ARG A 24 -9.30 -1.19 3.05
CA ARG A 24 -10.63 -0.96 3.64
C ARG A 24 -11.01 0.51 3.68
N SER A 25 -10.06 1.34 4.10
CA SER A 25 -10.28 2.78 4.18
C SER A 25 -10.38 3.43 2.79
N ALA A 26 -9.73 2.87 1.77
CA ALA A 26 -9.72 3.37 0.40
C ALA A 26 -11.03 3.04 -0.34
N VAL A 27 -11.58 1.84 -0.14
CA VAL A 27 -12.84 1.43 -0.78
C VAL A 27 -14.01 2.33 -0.37
N ASP A 28 -14.00 2.81 0.89
CA ASP A 28 -15.02 3.71 1.42
C ASP A 28 -14.71 5.21 1.19
N SER A 29 -13.54 5.54 0.61
CA SER A 29 -13.09 6.94 0.49
C SER A 29 -12.35 7.21 -0.82
N GLU A 30 -13.05 7.82 -1.79
CA GLU A 30 -12.44 8.24 -3.05
C GLU A 30 -11.29 9.24 -2.85
N ALA A 31 -11.38 10.12 -1.84
CA ALA A 31 -10.30 11.07 -1.52
C ALA A 31 -9.00 10.37 -1.10
N LEU A 32 -9.10 9.22 -0.43
CA LEU A 32 -7.94 8.42 -0.06
C LEU A 32 -7.34 7.73 -1.30
N VAL A 33 -8.21 7.22 -2.18
CA VAL A 33 -7.79 6.64 -3.47
C VAL A 33 -7.03 7.67 -4.29
N GLU A 34 -7.55 8.89 -4.45
CA GLU A 34 -6.89 9.96 -5.21
C GLU A 34 -5.52 10.31 -4.64
N ARG A 35 -5.38 10.39 -3.31
CA ARG A 35 -4.10 10.67 -2.67
C ARG A 35 -3.08 9.57 -2.92
N LEU A 36 -3.50 8.31 -2.84
CA LEU A 36 -2.65 7.17 -3.12
C LEU A 36 -2.28 7.11 -4.61
N GLU A 37 -3.20 7.46 -5.51
CA GLU A 37 -2.89 7.58 -6.93
C GLU A 37 -1.89 8.70 -7.23
N ALA A 38 -1.99 9.84 -6.55
CA ALA A 38 -1.00 10.92 -6.64
C ALA A 38 0.40 10.47 -6.18
N MET A 39 0.47 9.53 -5.22
CA MET A 39 1.73 8.90 -4.80
C MET A 39 2.26 7.85 -5.80
N GLY A 40 1.52 7.55 -6.88
CA GLY A 40 1.93 6.61 -7.93
C GLY A 40 1.33 5.20 -7.81
N TYR A 41 0.35 5.00 -6.91
CA TYR A 41 -0.39 3.74 -6.86
C TYR A 41 -1.52 3.70 -7.89
N ALA A 42 -1.77 2.55 -8.51
CA ALA A 42 -2.92 2.38 -9.42
C ALA A 42 -4.05 1.68 -8.67
N LEU A 43 -5.01 2.42 -8.13
CA LEU A 43 -6.03 1.90 -7.20
C LEU A 43 -7.47 2.08 -7.69
N ARG A 44 -7.72 3.02 -8.61
CA ARG A 44 -9.07 3.31 -9.10
C ARG A 44 -9.66 2.10 -9.83
N GLY A 45 -10.91 1.76 -9.47
CA GLY A 45 -11.65 0.64 -10.07
C GLY A 45 -11.25 -0.75 -9.57
N LYS A 46 -10.36 -0.84 -8.58
CA LYS A 46 -9.95 -2.10 -7.94
C LYS A 46 -10.84 -2.43 -6.75
N SER A 47 -10.97 -3.72 -6.47
CA SER A 47 -11.57 -4.26 -5.24
C SER A 47 -10.66 -4.06 -4.02
N GLU A 48 -11.21 -4.24 -2.81
CA GLU A 48 -10.45 -4.16 -1.55
C GLU A 48 -9.17 -4.99 -1.58
N ASP A 49 -9.28 -6.27 -1.97
CA ASP A 49 -8.15 -7.20 -1.99
C ASP A 49 -7.07 -6.77 -2.99
N GLU A 50 -7.48 -6.25 -4.16
CA GLU A 50 -6.56 -5.75 -5.18
C GLU A 50 -5.87 -4.45 -4.76
N ILE A 51 -6.53 -3.61 -3.97
CA ILE A 51 -5.93 -2.42 -3.38
C ILE A 51 -4.93 -2.83 -2.29
N ALA A 52 -5.30 -3.77 -1.43
CA ALA A 52 -4.41 -4.27 -0.38
C ALA A 52 -3.13 -4.86 -0.98
N GLU A 53 -3.26 -5.69 -2.01
CA GLU A 53 -2.08 -6.24 -2.68
C GLU A 53 -1.25 -5.15 -3.37
N ALA A 54 -1.88 -4.15 -4.02
CA ALA A 54 -1.15 -3.05 -4.64
C ALA A 54 -0.35 -2.21 -3.62
N LEU A 55 -0.88 -2.02 -2.41
CA LEU A 55 -0.23 -1.27 -1.34
C LEU A 55 0.89 -2.04 -0.62
N ARG A 56 0.93 -3.38 -0.77
CA ARG A 56 2.06 -4.18 -0.25
C ARG A 56 3.34 -3.94 -1.03
N HIS A 57 3.22 -3.51 -2.28
CA HIS A 57 4.35 -3.26 -3.16
C HIS A 57 4.64 -1.76 -3.26
N PRO A 58 5.86 -1.36 -3.66
CA PRO A 58 6.13 0.05 -3.98
C PRO A 58 5.26 0.53 -5.16
N PRO A 59 4.99 1.85 -5.24
CA PRO A 59 4.21 2.44 -6.31
C PRO A 59 4.88 2.18 -7.66
N THR A 60 4.08 1.84 -8.66
CA THR A 60 4.56 1.45 -10.00
C THR A 60 4.57 2.61 -11.00
N ARG A 61 3.94 3.73 -10.65
CA ARG A 61 3.91 4.95 -11.47
C ARG A 61 4.74 6.05 -10.83
N PRO A 62 5.35 6.95 -11.64
CA PRO A 62 5.95 8.16 -11.09
C PRO A 62 4.87 8.98 -10.38
N PRO A 63 5.19 9.60 -9.23
CA PRO A 63 4.25 10.47 -8.52
C PRO A 63 3.90 11.66 -9.41
N ALA A 64 2.63 12.07 -9.34
CA ALA A 64 2.08 13.18 -10.13
C ALA A 64 2.33 14.54 -9.48
#